data_AF-X1R6E0-F1
#
_entry.id   AF-X1R6E0-F1
#
_cell.length_a   1.000
_cell.length_b   1.000
_cell.length_c   1.000
_cell.angle_alpha   90.00
_cell.angle_beta   90.00
_cell.angle_gamma   90.00
#
_symmetry.space_group_name_H-M   'P 1'
#
loop_
_entity.id
_entity.type
_entity.pdbx_description
1 polymer ?
#
loop_
_entity_poly.entity_id
_entity_poly.type
_entity_poly.pdbx_seq_one_letter_code
_entity_poly.pdbx_strand_id
1 'polypeptide(L)'
;GKLVPPRPSMVDAYLYFYNMIERFFSDTDDEDEILSEQQSSQELLRERANILFETVMRYIQLVEIQLDSEDDPQVIFETLNARGVPLEPSDLIRNFIFLYAGRRDKDVDTLYNQWWKDYDELSSSTGKFWKEKERQGRFYRSRLDLFFFHYLTYRVGHEIKMSHMYQDFKEWWNSTEQRPVEAELEAAKISSQVFHSFLVADDDYPLGVLAQRLRILDTTTVYPFLLWLCEHRDKIRPDEFDGILADIESYIVRLSL
;
A
#
# COMPACT_ATOMS: atom_id res chain seq x y z
N GLY A 1 27.46 -14.51 -13.40
CA GLY A 1 26.49 -14.01 -14.39
C GLY A 1 25.53 -13.09 -13.67
N LYS A 2 25.42 -11.82 -14.09
CA LYS A 2 24.45 -10.90 -13.48
C LYS A 2 23.06 -11.40 -13.84
N LEU A 3 22.27 -11.76 -12.83
CA LEU A 3 20.86 -12.07 -12.99
C LEU A 3 20.18 -10.82 -13.56
N VAL A 4 19.53 -10.96 -14.72
CA VAL A 4 18.68 -9.90 -15.27
C VAL A 4 17.56 -9.70 -14.25
N PRO A 5 17.31 -8.46 -13.78
CA PRO A 5 16.21 -8.22 -12.85
C PRO A 5 14.89 -8.68 -13.48
N PRO A 6 13.94 -9.20 -12.68
CA PRO A 6 12.63 -9.59 -13.16
C PRO A 6 11.96 -8.37 -13.82
N ARG A 7 11.19 -8.62 -14.88
CA ARG A 7 10.49 -7.57 -15.60
C ARG A 7 9.34 -7.04 -14.72
N PRO A 8 8.98 -5.74 -14.82
CA PRO A 8 7.81 -5.21 -14.16
C PRO A 8 6.53 -5.95 -14.59
N SER A 9 5.56 -6.12 -13.69
CA SER A 9 4.34 -6.89 -13.95
C SER A 9 3.52 -6.37 -15.15
N MET A 10 3.48 -5.06 -15.37
CA MET A 10 2.83 -4.45 -16.53
C MET A 10 3.53 -4.79 -17.85
N VAL A 11 4.86 -4.95 -17.81
CA VAL A 11 5.63 -5.38 -18.98
C VAL A 11 5.35 -6.86 -19.26
N ASP A 12 5.27 -7.70 -18.23
CA ASP A 12 4.90 -9.10 -18.40
C ASP A 12 3.46 -9.26 -18.90
N ALA A 13 2.51 -8.45 -18.41
CA ALA A 13 1.15 -8.42 -18.92
C ALA A 13 1.11 -7.98 -20.39
N TYR A 14 1.83 -6.91 -20.75
CA TYR A 14 1.94 -6.48 -22.14
C TYR A 14 2.51 -7.58 -23.04
N LEU A 15 3.64 -8.18 -22.65
CA LEU A 15 4.29 -9.25 -23.40
C LEU A 15 3.41 -10.49 -23.51
N TYR A 16 2.67 -10.82 -22.45
CA TYR A 16 1.69 -11.90 -22.46
C TYR A 16 0.62 -11.66 -23.52
N PHE A 17 -0.05 -10.49 -23.50
CA PHE A 17 -1.09 -10.17 -24.47
C PHE A 17 -0.53 -10.01 -25.90
N TYR A 18 0.66 -9.43 -26.05
CA TYR A 18 1.36 -9.35 -27.33
C TYR A 18 1.59 -10.74 -27.92
N ASN A 19 2.17 -11.66 -27.15
CA ASN A 19 2.43 -13.03 -27.59
C ASN A 19 1.13 -13.80 -27.86
N MET A 20 0.07 -13.54 -27.10
CA MET A 20 -1.26 -14.11 -27.37
C MET A 20 -1.82 -13.64 -28.71
N ILE A 21 -1.71 -12.35 -29.01
CA ILE A 21 -2.18 -11.78 -30.27
C ILE A 21 -1.33 -12.32 -31.44
N GLU A 22 -0.01 -12.37 -31.27
CA GLU A 22 0.89 -12.94 -32.29
C GLU A 22 0.55 -14.40 -32.58
N ARG A 23 0.36 -15.22 -31.53
CA ARG A 23 -0.10 -16.61 -31.67
C ARG A 23 -1.44 -16.69 -32.36
N PHE A 24 -2.41 -15.86 -31.99
CA PHE A 24 -3.72 -15.84 -32.63
C PHE A 24 -3.64 -15.55 -34.15
N PHE A 25 -2.65 -14.81 -34.63
CA PHE A 25 -2.42 -14.61 -36.05
C PHE A 25 -1.55 -15.69 -36.71
N SER A 26 -0.73 -16.42 -35.94
CA SER A 26 0.21 -17.42 -36.46
C SER A 26 -0.25 -18.88 -36.34
N ASP A 27 -1.09 -19.22 -35.37
CA ASP A 27 -1.58 -20.58 -35.16
C ASP A 27 -2.54 -20.94 -36.28
N THR A 28 -2.17 -21.86 -37.15
CA THR A 28 -3.15 -22.65 -37.90
C THR A 28 -3.56 -23.78 -36.95
N ASP A 29 -4.64 -23.60 -36.18
CA ASP A 29 -5.18 -24.70 -35.38
C ASP A 29 -5.55 -25.87 -36.31
N ASP A 30 -5.40 -27.12 -35.86
CA ASP A 30 -5.71 -28.33 -36.65
C ASP A 30 -7.18 -28.35 -37.16
N GLU A 31 -8.09 -27.58 -36.54
CA GLU A 31 -9.47 -27.36 -37.03
C GLU A 31 -9.54 -26.40 -38.24
N ASP A 32 -8.63 -25.43 -38.32
CA ASP A 32 -8.50 -24.53 -39.47
C ASP A 32 -7.84 -25.24 -40.67
N GLU A 33 -7.11 -26.34 -40.46
CA GLU A 33 -6.54 -27.15 -41.54
C GLU A 33 -7.65 -27.72 -42.45
N ILE A 34 -8.82 -28.09 -41.89
CA ILE A 34 -9.98 -28.60 -42.64
C ILE A 34 -10.70 -27.47 -43.42
N LEU A 35 -10.67 -26.22 -42.93
CA LEU A 35 -11.22 -25.04 -43.61
C LEU A 35 -10.24 -24.41 -44.61
N SER A 36 -8.94 -24.62 -44.41
CA SER A 36 -7.84 -24.04 -45.20
C SER A 36 -7.76 -24.56 -46.64
N GLU A 37 -8.39 -25.69 -46.96
CA GLU A 37 -8.41 -26.24 -48.33
C GLU A 37 -9.24 -25.39 -49.31
N GLN A 38 -10.06 -24.45 -48.82
CA GLN A 38 -10.96 -23.63 -49.65
C GLN A 38 -10.74 -22.10 -49.56
N GLN A 39 -10.10 -21.58 -48.51
CA GLN A 39 -9.89 -20.13 -48.33
C GLN A 39 -8.43 -19.72 -48.51
N SER A 40 -8.21 -18.57 -49.15
CA SER A 40 -6.85 -18.04 -49.30
C SER A 40 -6.29 -17.59 -47.95
N SER A 41 -4.99 -17.77 -47.72
CA SER A 41 -4.33 -17.36 -46.45
C SER A 41 -4.54 -15.88 -46.11
N GLN A 42 -4.79 -15.02 -47.10
CA GLN A 42 -5.11 -13.60 -46.87
C GLN A 42 -6.53 -13.37 -46.33
N GLU A 43 -7.49 -14.21 -46.69
CA GLU A 43 -8.87 -14.12 -46.19
C GLU A 43 -8.94 -14.52 -44.72
N LEU A 44 -8.24 -15.59 -44.33
CA LEU A 44 -8.14 -16.03 -42.92
C LEU A 44 -7.51 -14.96 -42.02
N LEU A 45 -6.41 -14.34 -42.46
CA LEU A 45 -5.79 -13.23 -41.72
C LEU A 45 -6.74 -12.04 -41.54
N ARG A 46 -7.51 -11.72 -42.59
CA ARG A 46 -8.49 -10.63 -42.54
C ARG A 46 -9.64 -10.94 -41.59
N GLU A 47 -10.11 -12.17 -41.57
CA GLU A 47 -11.16 -12.63 -40.67
C GLU A 47 -10.70 -12.57 -39.21
N ARG A 48 -9.50 -13.07 -38.91
CA ARG A 48 -8.90 -12.97 -37.57
C ARG A 48 -8.69 -11.52 -37.13
N ALA A 49 -8.23 -10.64 -38.02
CA ALA A 49 -8.09 -9.23 -37.72
C ALA A 49 -9.43 -8.56 -37.38
N ASN A 50 -10.49 -8.91 -38.11
CA ASN A 50 -11.85 -8.44 -37.81
C ASN A 50 -12.35 -8.97 -36.46
N ILE A 51 -12.12 -10.24 -36.15
CA ILE A 51 -12.49 -10.83 -34.84
C ILE A 51 -11.79 -10.06 -33.72
N LEU A 52 -10.47 -9.87 -33.81
CA LEU A 52 -9.72 -9.15 -32.79
C LEU A 52 -10.22 -7.70 -32.64
N PHE A 53 -10.47 -7.01 -33.75
CA PHE A 53 -11.01 -5.66 -33.74
C PHE A 53 -12.39 -5.59 -33.05
N GLU A 54 -13.29 -6.50 -33.40
CA GLU A 54 -14.62 -6.60 -32.79
C GLU A 54 -14.54 -6.95 -31.31
N THR A 55 -13.66 -7.87 -30.91
CA THR A 55 -13.38 -8.20 -29.51
C THR A 55 -12.93 -6.96 -28.72
N VAL A 56 -11.94 -6.23 -29.23
CA VAL A 56 -11.42 -5.04 -28.54
C VAL A 56 -12.47 -3.94 -28.45
N MET A 57 -13.24 -3.72 -29.52
CA MET A 57 -14.19 -2.60 -29.58
C MET A 57 -15.50 -2.88 -28.84
N ARG A 58 -15.95 -4.14 -28.77
CA ARG A 58 -17.28 -4.48 -28.26
C ARG A 58 -17.28 -5.33 -26.99
N TYR A 59 -16.22 -6.09 -26.75
CA TYR A 59 -16.17 -7.06 -25.66
C TYR A 59 -15.21 -6.67 -24.54
N ILE A 60 -14.37 -5.64 -24.74
CA ILE A 60 -13.63 -4.99 -23.67
C ILE A 60 -14.43 -3.80 -23.16
N GLN A 61 -14.74 -3.79 -21.86
CA GLN A 61 -15.42 -2.68 -21.21
C GLN A 61 -14.41 -1.87 -20.41
N LEU A 62 -14.22 -0.61 -20.81
CA LEU A 62 -13.50 0.38 -20.03
C LEU A 62 -14.51 1.19 -19.22
N VAL A 63 -14.33 1.23 -17.90
CA VAL A 63 -15.12 2.09 -17.02
C VAL A 63 -14.24 3.25 -16.60
N GLU A 64 -14.60 4.45 -17.04
CA GLU A 64 -14.03 5.70 -16.54
C GLU A 64 -14.92 6.25 -15.43
N ILE A 65 -14.32 6.62 -14.30
CA ILE A 65 -15.02 7.25 -13.18
C ILE A 65 -14.40 8.61 -12.98
N GLN A 66 -15.17 9.64 -13.31
CA GLN A 66 -14.82 11.03 -13.08
C GLN A 66 -15.37 11.43 -11.72
N LEU A 67 -14.50 11.98 -10.86
CA LEU A 67 -14.83 12.41 -9.52
C LEU A 67 -15.03 13.93 -9.50
N ASP A 68 -16.10 14.39 -8.88
CA ASP A 68 -16.30 15.80 -8.56
C ASP A 68 -15.46 16.22 -7.35
N SER A 69 -15.32 17.52 -7.12
CA SER A 69 -14.52 18.05 -5.99
C SER A 69 -15.05 17.65 -4.62
N GLU A 70 -16.33 17.31 -4.52
CA GLU A 70 -17.00 16.89 -3.28
C GLU A 70 -17.04 15.37 -3.10
N ASP A 71 -16.65 14.60 -4.12
CA ASP A 71 -16.64 13.13 -4.03
C ASP A 71 -15.44 12.66 -3.23
N ASP A 72 -15.67 11.74 -2.28
CA ASP A 72 -14.59 11.05 -1.57
C ASP A 72 -14.10 9.87 -2.42
N PRO A 73 -12.88 9.94 -3.00
CA PRO A 73 -12.34 8.87 -3.83
C PRO A 73 -12.28 7.54 -3.06
N GLN A 74 -12.00 7.57 -1.75
CA GLN A 74 -11.93 6.39 -0.90
C GLN A 74 -13.28 5.68 -0.87
N VAL A 75 -14.37 6.40 -0.63
CA VAL A 75 -15.73 5.84 -0.56
C VAL A 75 -16.13 5.24 -1.91
N ILE A 76 -15.77 5.89 -3.01
CA ILE A 76 -16.01 5.36 -4.37
C ILE A 76 -15.24 4.06 -4.60
N PHE A 77 -13.94 4.01 -4.27
CA PHE A 77 -13.15 2.79 -4.41
C PHE A 77 -13.63 1.68 -3.47
N GLU A 78 -14.02 1.98 -2.24
CA GLU A 78 -14.61 1.01 -1.31
C GLU A 78 -15.93 0.46 -1.85
N THR A 79 -16.78 1.32 -2.42
CA THR A 79 -18.06 0.93 -3.02
C THR A 79 -17.87 0.05 -4.26
N LEU A 80 -16.91 0.37 -5.12
CA LEU A 80 -16.57 -0.43 -6.31
C LEU A 80 -15.97 -1.78 -5.93
N ASN A 81 -15.07 -1.79 -4.94
CA ASN A 81 -14.42 -3.00 -4.46
C ASN A 81 -15.31 -3.82 -3.50
N ALA A 82 -16.50 -3.33 -3.10
CA ALA A 82 -17.42 -4.05 -2.20
C ALA A 82 -17.92 -5.39 -2.76
N ARG A 83 -17.85 -5.61 -4.08
CA ARG A 83 -18.13 -6.90 -4.72
C ARG A 83 -16.90 -7.82 -4.81
N GLY A 84 -15.71 -7.31 -4.49
CA GLY A 84 -14.42 -8.01 -4.42
C GLY A 84 -13.79 -7.90 -3.03
N VAL A 85 -12.45 -7.96 -2.95
CA VAL A 85 -11.73 -7.66 -1.70
C VAL A 85 -11.60 -6.14 -1.58
N PRO A 86 -12.16 -5.50 -0.53
CA PRO A 86 -12.02 -4.07 -0.32
C PRO A 86 -10.54 -3.68 -0.22
N LEU A 87 -10.11 -2.67 -0.99
CA LEU A 87 -8.79 -2.08 -0.81
C LEU A 87 -8.76 -1.35 0.53
N GLU A 88 -7.76 -1.66 1.34
CA GLU A 88 -7.54 -0.91 2.57
C GLU A 88 -6.97 0.47 2.24
N PRO A 89 -7.19 1.52 3.06
CA PRO A 89 -6.61 2.82 2.78
C PRO A 89 -5.06 2.77 2.70
N SER A 90 -4.41 1.86 3.44
CA SER A 90 -2.97 1.59 3.28
C SER A 90 -2.59 1.03 1.89
N ASP A 91 -3.45 0.23 1.25
CA ASP A 91 -3.24 -0.24 -0.12
C ASP A 91 -3.34 0.92 -1.12
N LEU A 92 -4.22 1.89 -0.86
CA LEU A 92 -4.37 3.09 -1.69
C LEU A 92 -3.18 4.05 -1.53
N ILE A 93 -2.65 4.20 -0.31
CA ILE A 93 -1.38 4.90 -0.03
C ILE A 93 -0.24 4.26 -0.84
N ARG A 94 -0.10 2.92 -0.78
CA ARG A 94 0.91 2.17 -1.55
C ARG A 94 0.83 2.51 -3.04
N ASN A 95 -0.35 2.34 -3.61
CA ASN A 95 -0.60 2.53 -5.04
C ASN A 95 -0.28 3.97 -5.46
N PHE A 96 -0.67 4.95 -4.64
CA PHE A 96 -0.37 6.35 -4.91
C PHE A 96 1.14 6.62 -4.93
N ILE A 97 1.89 6.15 -3.93
CA ILE A 97 3.34 6.41 -3.82
C ILE A 97 4.08 5.85 -5.04
N PHE A 98 3.79 4.60 -5.42
CA PHE A 98 4.48 3.97 -6.54
C PHE A 98 4.06 4.52 -7.91
N LEU A 99 2.80 4.93 -8.07
CA LEU A 99 2.38 5.66 -9.26
C LEU A 99 3.08 7.03 -9.35
N TYR A 100 3.18 7.75 -8.24
CA TYR A 100 3.89 9.03 -8.16
C TYR A 100 5.38 8.87 -8.48
N ALA A 101 6.01 7.80 -8.02
CA ALA A 101 7.40 7.46 -8.31
C ALA A 101 7.62 7.11 -9.79
N GLY A 102 6.77 6.26 -10.36
CA GLY A 102 6.86 5.85 -11.77
C GLY A 102 6.68 7.03 -12.73
N ARG A 103 5.79 7.99 -12.42
CA ARG A 103 5.63 9.23 -13.19
C ARG A 103 6.85 10.16 -13.18
N ARG A 104 7.84 9.88 -12.32
CA ARG A 104 9.10 10.62 -12.19
C ARG A 104 10.31 9.76 -12.56
N ASP A 105 10.09 8.73 -13.39
CA ASP A 105 11.11 7.82 -13.90
C ASP A 105 11.96 7.16 -12.81
N LYS A 106 11.37 6.96 -11.61
CA LYS A 106 12.01 6.20 -10.54
C LYS A 106 11.86 4.70 -10.79
N ASP A 107 12.86 3.93 -10.35
CA ASP A 107 12.80 2.46 -10.36
C ASP A 107 11.86 1.95 -9.27
N VAL A 108 10.60 1.74 -9.65
CA VAL A 108 9.52 1.29 -8.76
C VAL A 108 9.83 -0.07 -8.13
N ASP A 109 10.45 -0.99 -8.88
CA ASP A 109 10.76 -2.32 -8.38
C ASP A 109 11.84 -2.26 -7.29
N THR A 110 12.87 -1.43 -7.48
CA THR A 110 13.89 -1.19 -6.45
C THR A 110 13.27 -0.53 -5.21
N LEU A 111 12.43 0.50 -5.38
CA LEU A 111 11.76 1.16 -4.26
C LEU A 111 10.85 0.20 -3.47
N TYR A 112 10.09 -0.64 -4.17
CA TYR A 112 9.23 -1.65 -3.55
C TYR A 112 10.06 -2.64 -2.73
N ASN A 113 11.07 -3.25 -3.35
CA ASN A 113 11.91 -4.25 -2.70
C ASN A 113 12.65 -3.70 -1.49
N GLN A 114 13.09 -2.44 -1.55
CA GLN A 114 13.84 -1.81 -0.48
C GLN A 114 12.96 -1.35 0.68
N TRP A 115 11.80 -0.77 0.39
CA TRP A 115 11.05 -0.02 1.41
C TRP A 115 9.69 -0.58 1.76
N TRP A 116 9.01 -1.25 0.82
CA TRP A 116 7.61 -1.66 1.02
C TRP A 116 7.42 -3.16 1.19
N LYS A 117 8.28 -3.99 0.60
CA LYS A 117 8.15 -5.45 0.58
C LYS A 117 7.79 -6.07 1.93
N ASP A 118 8.41 -5.59 3.01
CA ASP A 118 8.14 -6.10 4.37
C ASP A 118 6.69 -5.85 4.82
N TYR A 119 6.03 -4.78 4.36
CA TYR A 119 4.60 -4.57 4.63
C TYR A 119 3.73 -5.67 4.03
N ASP A 120 4.11 -6.22 2.88
CA ASP A 120 3.33 -7.25 2.20
C ASP A 120 3.76 -8.68 2.62
N GLU A 121 5.04 -8.87 2.96
CA GLU A 121 5.63 -10.20 3.10
C GLU A 121 5.99 -10.62 4.52
N LEU A 122 6.15 -9.69 5.47
CA LEU A 122 6.55 -10.03 6.84
C LEU A 122 5.55 -11.02 7.45
N SER A 123 6.05 -12.20 7.79
CA SER A 123 5.23 -13.28 8.33
C SER A 123 5.01 -13.13 9.84
N SER A 124 3.89 -13.67 10.31
CA SER A 124 3.54 -13.80 11.72
C SER A 124 3.06 -15.22 12.02
N SER A 125 2.57 -15.46 13.23
CA SER A 125 2.00 -16.75 13.63
C SER A 125 0.74 -17.14 12.85
N THR A 126 0.01 -16.19 12.28
CA THR A 126 -1.30 -16.41 11.64
C THR A 126 -1.33 -16.06 10.15
N GLY A 127 -0.24 -15.50 9.60
CA GLY A 127 -0.16 -15.17 8.18
C GLY A 127 0.84 -14.05 7.91
N LYS A 128 0.35 -12.94 7.33
CA LYS A 128 1.12 -11.73 7.07
C LYS A 128 0.89 -10.73 8.20
N PHE A 129 1.96 -10.36 8.89
CA PHE A 129 1.93 -9.52 10.09
C PHE A 129 1.09 -8.26 9.90
N TRP A 130 1.36 -7.51 8.84
CA TRP A 130 0.73 -6.20 8.60
C TRP A 130 -0.73 -6.29 8.14
N LYS A 131 -1.16 -7.46 7.63
CA LYS A 131 -2.54 -7.72 7.18
C LYS A 131 -3.44 -8.26 8.31
N GLU A 132 -2.87 -8.65 9.45
CA GLU A 132 -3.66 -9.01 10.62
C GLU A 132 -4.48 -7.83 11.13
N LYS A 133 -5.69 -8.14 11.59
CA LYS A 133 -6.60 -7.15 12.18
C LYS A 133 -6.32 -7.01 13.67
N GLU A 134 -6.19 -5.77 14.12
CA GLU A 134 -6.07 -5.44 15.54
C GLU A 134 -7.22 -4.53 15.96
N ARG A 135 -7.66 -4.69 17.21
CA ARG A 135 -8.61 -3.77 17.82
C ARG A 135 -7.83 -2.69 18.57
N GLN A 136 -8.11 -1.43 18.26
CA GLN A 136 -7.58 -0.27 18.96
C GLN A 136 -8.72 0.71 19.24
N GLY A 137 -9.20 0.74 20.48
CA GLY A 137 -10.41 1.45 20.87
C GLY A 137 -11.62 1.06 20.02
N ARG A 138 -12.14 2.01 19.23
CA ARG A 138 -13.28 1.79 18.31
C ARG A 138 -12.88 1.20 16.94
N PHE A 139 -11.59 1.13 16.64
CA PHE A 139 -11.11 0.67 15.34
C PHE A 139 -10.87 -0.84 15.36
N TYR A 140 -11.28 -1.49 14.26
CA TYR A 140 -10.91 -2.87 13.94
C TYR A 140 -10.41 -2.87 12.48
N ARG A 141 -9.09 -2.78 12.33
CA ARG A 141 -8.39 -2.48 11.06
C ARG A 141 -7.08 -3.26 10.99
N SER A 142 -6.47 -3.33 9.80
CA SER A 142 -5.19 -4.01 9.66
C SER A 142 -4.11 -3.28 10.45
N ARG A 143 -3.08 -4.00 10.91
CA ARG A 143 -1.92 -3.37 11.56
C ARG A 143 -1.30 -2.28 10.68
N LEU A 144 -1.32 -2.47 9.34
CA LEU A 144 -0.82 -1.48 8.39
C LEU A 144 -1.67 -0.20 8.37
N ASP A 145 -3.00 -0.34 8.35
CA ASP A 145 -3.90 0.82 8.44
C ASP A 145 -3.72 1.59 9.74
N LEU A 146 -3.62 0.87 10.88
CA LEU A 146 -3.39 1.49 12.18
C LEU A 146 -2.04 2.21 12.22
N PHE A 147 -0.98 1.60 11.66
CA PHE A 147 0.31 2.25 11.52
C PHE A 147 0.21 3.55 10.74
N PHE A 148 -0.34 3.51 9.51
CA PHE A 148 -0.44 4.71 8.68
C PHE A 148 -1.33 5.77 9.32
N PHE A 149 -2.37 5.38 10.06
CA PHE A 149 -3.20 6.32 10.80
C PHE A 149 -2.38 7.10 11.84
N HIS A 150 -1.62 6.40 12.68
CA HIS A 150 -0.78 7.05 13.70
C HIS A 150 0.38 7.83 13.08
N TYR A 151 1.01 7.28 12.05
CA TYR A 151 2.10 7.92 11.32
C TYR A 151 1.63 9.24 10.70
N LEU A 152 0.54 9.22 9.94
CA LEU A 152 0.01 10.43 9.29
C LEU A 152 -0.47 11.47 10.30
N THR A 153 -1.08 11.04 11.42
CA THR A 153 -1.50 11.97 12.47
C THR A 153 -0.36 12.89 12.93
N TYR A 154 0.85 12.35 13.18
CA TYR A 154 1.97 13.19 13.59
C TYR A 154 2.65 13.92 12.42
N ARG A 155 2.67 13.32 11.22
CA ARG A 155 3.28 13.93 10.03
C ARG A 155 2.51 15.13 9.50
N VAL A 156 1.18 15.08 9.63
CA VAL A 156 0.27 16.17 9.28
C VAL A 156 0.18 17.19 10.43
N GLY A 157 0.27 16.73 11.68
CA GLY A 157 0.27 17.59 12.85
C GLY A 157 -1.13 17.98 13.37
N HIS A 158 -2.18 17.29 12.91
CA HIS A 158 -3.53 17.40 13.43
C HIS A 158 -4.25 16.05 13.43
N GLU A 159 -5.41 15.99 14.08
CA GLU A 159 -6.23 14.78 14.09
C GLU A 159 -6.76 14.47 12.69
N ILE A 160 -6.63 13.22 12.26
CA ILE A 160 -7.17 12.70 11.00
C ILE A 160 -8.25 11.65 11.29
N LYS A 161 -9.10 11.36 10.30
CA LYS A 161 -10.14 10.33 10.43
C LYS A 161 -9.71 9.07 9.68
N MET A 162 -9.91 7.90 10.29
CA MET A 162 -9.60 6.61 9.64
C MET A 162 -10.30 6.46 8.27
N SER A 163 -11.53 6.95 8.13
CA SER A 163 -12.27 6.92 6.86
C SER A 163 -11.71 7.86 5.79
N HIS A 164 -11.02 8.93 6.17
CA HIS A 164 -10.44 9.91 5.23
C HIS A 164 -8.91 9.81 5.15
N MET A 165 -8.30 8.79 5.77
CA MET A 165 -6.85 8.66 5.91
C MET A 165 -6.11 8.79 4.56
N TYR A 166 -6.65 8.22 3.49
CA TYR A 166 -6.05 8.33 2.16
C TYR A 166 -6.14 9.75 1.59
N GLN A 167 -7.25 10.46 1.81
CA GLN A 167 -7.42 11.83 1.36
C GLN A 167 -6.50 12.78 2.13
N ASP A 168 -6.44 12.65 3.47
CA ASP A 168 -5.50 13.37 4.33
C ASP A 168 -4.04 13.12 3.89
N PHE A 169 -3.70 11.87 3.56
CA PHE A 169 -2.40 11.51 3.00
C PHE A 169 -2.12 12.22 1.67
N LYS A 170 -3.06 12.23 0.73
CA LYS A 170 -2.86 12.88 -0.58
C LYS A 170 -2.66 14.38 -0.45
N GLU A 171 -3.45 15.04 0.39
CA GLU A 171 -3.34 16.48 0.65
C GLU A 171 -1.99 16.80 1.27
N TRP A 172 -1.60 16.05 2.30
CA TRP A 172 -0.28 16.18 2.91
C TRP A 172 0.84 15.93 1.91
N TRP A 173 0.75 14.88 1.09
CA TRP A 173 1.77 14.56 0.10
C TRP A 173 1.96 15.72 -0.90
N ASN A 174 0.86 16.23 -1.44
CA ASN A 174 0.84 17.26 -2.48
C ASN A 174 1.10 18.68 -1.95
N SER A 175 1.10 18.89 -0.63
CA SER A 175 1.53 20.17 -0.03
C SER A 175 2.99 20.53 -0.35
N THR A 176 3.77 19.57 -0.85
CA THR A 176 5.16 19.74 -1.31
C THR A 176 5.27 19.34 -2.79
N GLU A 177 5.53 20.32 -3.66
CA GLU A 177 5.55 20.17 -5.13
C GLU A 177 6.53 19.09 -5.65
N GLN A 178 7.60 18.82 -4.90
CA GLN A 178 8.62 17.82 -5.23
C GLN A 178 9.01 16.98 -4.01
N ARG A 179 8.03 16.34 -3.39
CA ARG A 179 8.28 15.47 -2.25
C ARG A 179 9.23 14.30 -2.62
N PRO A 180 10.36 14.11 -1.90
CA PRO A 180 11.34 13.06 -2.20
C PRO A 180 10.83 11.68 -1.78
N VAL A 181 10.43 10.86 -2.76
CA VAL A 181 9.80 9.54 -2.53
C VAL A 181 10.62 8.65 -1.62
N GLU A 182 11.93 8.56 -1.87
CA GLU A 182 12.84 7.70 -1.12
C GLU A 182 12.89 8.08 0.36
N ALA A 183 12.99 9.38 0.67
CA ALA A 183 13.07 9.85 2.04
C ALA A 183 11.73 9.66 2.78
N GLU A 184 10.59 9.77 2.10
CA GLU A 184 9.28 9.49 2.69
C GLU A 184 9.08 8.01 2.98
N LEU A 185 9.50 7.15 2.05
CA LEU A 185 9.47 5.70 2.23
C LEU A 185 10.41 5.24 3.35
N GLU A 186 11.61 5.82 3.44
CA GLU A 186 12.56 5.57 4.52
C GLU A 186 12.00 6.01 5.88
N ALA A 187 11.45 7.22 5.99
CA ALA A 187 10.86 7.70 7.23
C ALA A 187 9.66 6.85 7.68
N ALA A 188 8.80 6.44 6.75
CA ALA A 188 7.72 5.50 7.04
C ALA A 188 8.27 4.14 7.49
N LYS A 189 9.35 3.65 6.87
CA LYS A 189 9.99 2.39 7.23
C LYS A 189 10.57 2.40 8.65
N ILE A 190 11.26 3.47 9.02
CA ILE A 190 11.81 3.64 10.38
C ILE A 190 10.65 3.71 11.39
N SER A 191 9.63 4.51 11.10
CA SER A 191 8.46 4.65 11.97
C SER A 191 7.69 3.33 12.14
N SER A 192 7.59 2.52 11.08
CA SER A 192 6.89 1.24 11.16
C SER A 192 7.64 0.18 11.95
N GLN A 193 8.98 0.21 11.98
CA GLN A 193 9.77 -0.64 12.87
C GLN A 193 9.52 -0.29 14.34
N VAL A 194 9.43 1.00 14.66
CA VAL A 194 9.04 1.47 16.00
C VAL A 194 7.62 0.99 16.33
N PHE A 195 6.65 1.21 15.43
CA PHE A 195 5.27 0.77 15.63
C PHE A 195 5.16 -0.75 15.80
N HIS A 196 5.89 -1.52 15.00
CA HIS A 196 5.98 -2.97 15.13
C HIS A 196 6.48 -3.37 16.52
N SER A 197 7.49 -2.68 17.06
CA SER A 197 7.96 -2.90 18.43
C SER A 197 6.84 -2.68 19.46
N PHE A 198 5.94 -1.72 19.24
CA PHE A 198 4.82 -1.51 20.17
C PHE A 198 3.84 -2.69 20.22
N LEU A 199 3.77 -3.48 19.15
CA LEU A 199 2.86 -4.62 19.04
C LEU A 199 3.50 -5.95 19.46
N VAL A 200 4.83 -6.07 19.35
CA VAL A 200 5.54 -7.35 19.53
C VAL A 200 6.49 -7.33 20.72
N ALA A 201 6.97 -6.17 21.16
CA ALA A 201 7.90 -6.10 22.28
C ALA A 201 7.26 -6.65 23.55
N ASP A 202 8.04 -7.51 24.19
CA ASP A 202 7.87 -8.05 25.54
C ASP A 202 9.28 -8.11 26.16
N ASP A 203 9.93 -6.96 26.17
CA ASP A 203 11.25 -6.75 26.77
C ASP A 203 11.16 -5.77 27.94
N ASP A 204 12.21 -5.76 28.76
CA ASP A 204 12.30 -4.92 29.96
C ASP A 204 12.78 -3.49 29.63
N TYR A 205 12.86 -3.09 28.35
CA TYR A 205 13.22 -1.71 28.02
C TYR A 205 12.04 -0.76 28.33
N PRO A 206 12.30 0.48 28.79
CA PRO A 206 11.25 1.42 29.18
C PRO A 206 10.15 1.61 28.11
N LEU A 207 10.54 1.66 26.83
CA LEU A 207 9.60 1.80 25.72
C LEU A 207 8.73 0.54 25.52
N GLY A 208 9.32 -0.65 25.66
CA GLY A 208 8.61 -1.93 25.56
C GLY A 208 7.59 -2.10 26.67
N VAL A 209 7.99 -1.80 27.92
CA VAL A 209 7.12 -1.82 29.10
C VAL A 209 5.96 -0.82 28.93
N LEU A 210 6.24 0.42 28.51
CA LEU A 210 5.20 1.41 28.23
C LEU A 210 4.25 0.91 27.13
N ALA A 211 4.77 0.39 26.03
CA ALA A 211 3.95 -0.11 24.93
C ALA A 211 3.03 -1.26 25.39
N GLN A 212 3.54 -2.20 26.17
CA GLN A 212 2.75 -3.29 26.76
C GLN A 212 1.62 -2.74 27.64
N ARG A 213 1.92 -1.77 28.52
CA ARG A 213 0.91 -1.11 29.37
C ARG A 213 -0.17 -0.41 28.54
N LEU A 214 0.22 0.33 27.50
CA LEU A 214 -0.71 1.01 26.60
C LEU A 214 -1.63 0.04 25.86
N ARG A 215 -1.12 -1.12 25.42
CA ARG A 215 -1.95 -2.19 24.84
C ARG A 215 -2.97 -2.74 25.84
N ILE A 216 -2.54 -3.00 27.08
CA ILE A 216 -3.43 -3.50 28.16
C ILE A 216 -4.53 -2.49 28.47
N LEU A 217 -4.19 -1.20 28.47
CA LEU A 217 -5.13 -0.09 28.73
C LEU A 217 -5.95 0.34 27.51
N ASP A 218 -5.77 -0.29 26.34
CA ASP A 218 -6.39 0.09 25.06
C ASP A 218 -6.23 1.60 24.74
N THR A 219 -5.08 2.17 25.10
CA THR A 219 -4.79 3.61 24.97
C THR A 219 -3.85 3.86 23.79
N THR A 220 -4.40 4.44 22.72
CA THR A 220 -3.68 4.61 21.45
C THR A 220 -3.46 6.07 21.04
N THR A 221 -4.05 7.02 21.78
CA THR A 221 -3.92 8.46 21.53
C THR A 221 -2.49 8.98 21.66
N VAL A 222 -1.64 8.29 22.40
CA VAL A 222 -0.22 8.63 22.58
C VAL A 222 0.69 8.11 21.48
N TYR A 223 0.20 7.20 20.62
CA TYR A 223 1.04 6.54 19.61
C TYR A 223 1.63 7.51 18.59
N PRO A 224 0.90 8.51 18.05
CA PRO A 224 1.49 9.49 17.13
C PRO A 224 2.67 10.24 17.78
N PHE A 225 2.54 10.62 19.05
CA PHE A 225 3.61 11.30 19.78
C PHE A 225 4.80 10.37 20.05
N LEU A 226 4.57 9.12 20.43
CA LEU A 226 5.64 8.14 20.63
C LEU A 226 6.41 7.84 19.33
N LEU A 227 5.72 7.77 18.20
CA LEU A 227 6.37 7.61 16.89
C LEU A 227 7.27 8.81 16.59
N TRP A 228 6.76 10.03 16.74
CA TRP A 228 7.54 11.25 16.57
C TRP A 228 8.76 11.30 17.51
N LEU A 229 8.57 10.93 18.78
CA LEU A 229 9.62 10.91 19.78
C LEU A 229 10.73 9.91 19.42
N CYS A 230 10.37 8.73 18.93
CA CYS A 230 11.33 7.72 18.50
C CYS A 230 12.06 8.10 17.21
N GLU A 231 11.39 8.75 16.26
CA GLU A 231 12.03 9.30 15.05
C GLU A 231 13.09 10.36 15.41
N HIS A 232 12.89 11.08 16.51
CA HIS A 232 13.80 12.11 17.01
C HIS A 232 14.76 11.62 18.10
N ARG A 233 14.86 10.29 18.32
CA ARG A 233 15.63 9.71 19.42
C ARG A 233 17.07 10.21 19.49
N ASP A 234 17.74 10.32 18.35
CA ASP A 234 19.15 10.76 18.27
C ASP A 234 19.38 12.21 18.72
N LYS A 235 18.31 13.00 18.81
CA LYS A 235 18.36 14.40 19.26
C LYS A 235 18.04 14.56 20.75
N ILE A 236 17.73 13.46 21.46
CA ILE A 236 17.26 13.46 22.84
C ILE A 236 18.27 12.68 23.69
N ARG A 237 18.62 13.22 24.86
CA ARG A 237 19.52 12.52 25.78
C ARG A 237 18.83 11.26 26.32
N PRO A 238 19.55 10.13 26.53
CA PRO A 238 18.92 8.89 26.99
C PRO A 238 18.10 9.02 28.27
N ASP A 239 18.59 9.78 29.26
CA ASP A 239 17.90 10.02 30.53
C ASP A 239 16.65 10.89 30.38
N GLU A 240 16.67 11.85 29.45
CA GLU A 240 15.50 12.67 29.12
C GLU A 240 14.44 11.85 28.39
N PHE A 241 14.85 10.97 27.47
CA PHE A 241 13.92 10.08 26.78
C PHE A 241 13.20 9.16 27.76
N ASP A 242 13.93 8.50 28.66
CA ASP A 242 13.33 7.63 29.66
C ASP A 242 12.43 8.41 30.64
N GLY A 243 12.82 9.64 31.01
CA GLY A 243 11.99 10.56 31.79
C GLY A 243 10.67 10.91 31.10
N ILE A 244 10.70 11.22 29.80
CA ILE A 244 9.49 11.48 29.00
C ILE A 244 8.57 10.26 28.99
N LEU A 245 9.12 9.05 28.81
CA LEU A 245 8.31 7.82 28.84
C LEU A 245 7.64 7.61 30.20
N ALA A 246 8.36 7.85 31.31
CA ALA A 246 7.81 7.76 32.66
C ALA A 246 6.70 8.80 32.92
N ASP A 247 6.85 10.02 32.40
CA ASP A 247 5.84 11.07 32.52
C ASP A 247 4.57 10.73 31.74
N ILE A 248 4.71 10.22 30.50
CA ILE A 248 3.57 9.73 29.71
C ILE A 248 2.85 8.62 30.47
N GLU A 249 3.61 7.65 30.99
CA GLU A 249 3.03 6.54 31.74
C GLU A 249 2.25 7.04 32.95
N SER A 250 2.87 7.90 33.76
CA SER A 250 2.25 8.43 34.97
C SER A 250 0.98 9.21 34.66
N TYR A 251 0.97 9.98 33.57
CA TYR A 251 -0.20 10.70 33.11
C TYR A 251 -1.33 9.76 32.69
N ILE A 252 -1.04 8.72 31.88
CA ILE A 252 -2.05 7.75 31.42
C ILE A 252 -2.64 6.97 32.58
N VAL A 253 -1.82 6.49 33.53
CA VAL A 253 -2.31 5.77 34.71
C VAL A 253 -3.26 6.64 35.54
N ARG A 254 -2.94 7.94 35.72
CA ARG A 254 -3.82 8.87 36.44
C ARG A 254 -5.13 9.16 35.71
N LEU A 255 -5.12 9.12 34.38
CA LEU A 255 -6.33 9.30 33.57
C LEU A 255 -7.25 8.07 33.62
N SER A 256 -6.69 6.88 33.84
CA SER A 256 -7.42 5.61 33.92
C SER A 256 -7.97 5.28 35.32
N LEU A 257 -7.61 6.04 36.36
CA LEU A 257 -8.08 5.92 37.74
C LEU A 257 -9.25 6.87 38.03
#